data_AF-A0A0V1FYP6-F1
#
_entry.id   AF-A0A0V1FYP6-F1
#
_cell.length_a   1.000
_cell.length_b   1.000
_cell.length_c   1.000
_cell.angle_alpha   90.00
_cell.angle_beta   90.00
_cell.angle_gamma   90.00
#
_symmetry.space_group_name_H-M   'P 1'
#
loop_
_entity.id
_entity.type
_entity.pdbx_description
1 polymer ?
#
loop_
_entity_poly.entity_id
_entity_poly.type
_entity_poly.pdbx_seq_one_letter_code
_entity_poly.pdbx_strand_id
1 'polypeptide(L)'
;MDDDEEKVKCDVLCVVEKICESVGSEKSVKFSNDFQVNMAEIATSMLNTWIEDLAAFSKHAKRVRIGQDDVRLLARRNQSLLQHINSECCESANEGESKTEKLDKTELNLASSDMGLSSDMELYP
;
A
#
# COMPACT_ATOMS: atom_id res chain seq x y z
N MET A 1 3.64 11.27 24.08
CA MET A 1 3.01 10.01 23.65
C MET A 1 1.54 10.28 23.35
N ASP A 2 0.82 11.01 24.21
CA ASP A 2 -0.59 11.38 23.94
C ASP A 2 -0.76 12.38 22.78
N ASP A 3 0.21 13.28 22.55
CA ASP A 3 0.12 14.29 21.49
C ASP A 3 0.04 13.70 20.07
N ASP A 4 0.71 12.56 19.82
CA ASP A 4 0.71 11.91 18.50
C ASP A 4 -0.62 11.21 18.20
N GLU A 5 -1.24 10.60 19.22
CA GLU A 5 -2.55 9.96 19.07
C GLU A 5 -3.64 10.99 18.80
N GLU A 6 -3.61 12.11 19.53
CA GLU A 6 -4.56 13.21 19.33
C GLU A 6 -4.38 13.85 17.95
N LYS A 7 -3.13 13.98 17.49
CA LYS A 7 -2.85 14.45 16.13
C LYS A 7 -3.47 13.53 15.07
N VAL A 8 -3.35 12.22 15.21
CA VAL A 8 -3.96 11.26 14.26
C VAL A 8 -5.48 11.40 14.25
N LYS A 9 -6.12 11.53 15.43
CA LYS A 9 -7.58 11.74 15.52
C LYS A 9 -8.02 13.02 14.80
N CYS A 10 -7.28 14.11 14.98
CA CYS A 10 -7.54 15.36 14.27
C CYS A 10 -7.39 15.21 12.76
N ASP A 11 -6.32 14.55 12.30
CA ASP A 11 -6.10 14.29 10.87
C ASP A 11 -7.24 13.44 10.27
N VAL A 12 -7.71 12.41 11.00
CA VAL A 12 -8.86 11.58 10.60
C VAL A 12 -10.15 12.41 10.53
N LEU A 13 -10.40 13.28 11.52
CA LEU A 13 -11.57 14.17 11.52
C LEU A 13 -11.56 15.08 10.29
N CYS A 14 -10.42 15.70 9.96
CA CYS A 14 -10.29 16.54 8.77
C CYS A 14 -10.60 15.78 7.46
N VAL A 15 -10.25 14.48 7.39
CA VAL A 15 -10.59 13.64 6.23
C VAL A 15 -12.08 13.32 6.21
N VAL A 16 -12.67 12.99 7.37
CA VAL A 16 -14.12 12.71 7.49
C VAL A 16 -14.95 13.94 7.11
N GLU A 17 -14.55 15.13 7.52
CA GLU A 17 -15.22 16.39 7.16
C GLU A 17 -15.25 16.57 5.63
N LYS A 18 -14.11 16.41 4.95
CA LYS A 18 -14.03 16.49 3.48
C LYS A 18 -14.89 15.46 2.76
N ILE A 19 -14.92 14.22 3.26
CA ILE A 19 -15.79 13.17 2.72
C ILE A 19 -17.26 13.54 2.92
N CYS A 20 -17.63 14.03 4.11
CA CYS A 20 -18.99 14.47 4.41
C CYS A 20 -19.43 15.65 3.54
N GLU A 21 -18.53 16.60 3.25
CA GLU A 21 -18.80 17.71 2.33
C GLU A 21 -19.04 17.21 0.89
N SER A 22 -18.19 16.30 0.40
CA SER A 22 -18.33 15.71 -0.94
C SER A 22 -19.65 14.94 -1.07
N VAL A 23 -19.92 14.03 -0.14
CA VAL A 23 -21.14 13.21 -0.13
C VAL A 23 -22.39 14.05 0.14
N GLY A 24 -22.26 15.07 0.99
CA GLY A 24 -23.35 15.99 1.33
C GLY A 24 -23.77 16.83 0.12
N SER A 25 -22.81 17.29 -0.66
CA SER A 25 -23.05 18.01 -1.92
C SER A 25 -23.74 17.13 -2.96
N GLU A 26 -23.27 15.90 -3.14
CA GLU A 26 -23.86 14.92 -4.08
C GLU A 26 -25.31 14.60 -3.71
N LYS A 27 -25.57 14.36 -2.42
CA LYS A 27 -26.89 13.92 -1.92
C LYS A 27 -27.80 15.07 -1.49
N SER A 28 -27.34 16.32 -1.59
CA SER A 28 -28.05 17.51 -1.12
C SER A 28 -28.46 17.43 0.37
N VAL A 29 -27.57 16.89 1.20
CA VAL A 29 -27.75 16.76 2.66
C VAL A 29 -26.63 17.45 3.42
N LYS A 30 -26.91 17.85 4.67
CA LYS A 30 -25.90 18.36 5.60
C LYS A 30 -25.70 17.37 6.73
N PHE A 31 -24.46 17.11 7.07
CA PHE A 31 -24.09 16.31 8.24
C PHE A 31 -23.87 17.23 9.44
N SER A 32 -24.27 16.79 10.64
CA SER A 32 -23.98 17.52 11.87
C SER A 32 -22.52 17.37 12.26
N ASN A 33 -22.00 18.33 13.03
CA ASN A 33 -20.65 18.24 13.57
C ASN A 33 -20.50 17.01 14.49
N ASP A 34 -21.48 16.76 15.36
CA ASP A 34 -21.50 15.56 16.20
C ASP A 34 -21.37 14.28 15.38
N PHE A 35 -22.08 14.16 14.26
CA PHE A 35 -21.97 12.99 13.38
C PHE A 35 -20.55 12.83 12.84
N GLN A 36 -19.93 13.91 12.39
CA GLN A 36 -18.56 13.89 11.85
C GLN A 36 -17.54 13.48 12.91
N VAL A 37 -17.65 14.01 14.13
CA VAL A 37 -16.77 13.64 15.26
C VAL A 37 -16.94 12.17 15.62
N ASN A 38 -18.17 11.69 15.80
CA ASN A 38 -18.44 10.28 16.11
C ASN A 38 -17.95 9.35 14.98
N MET A 39 -18.10 9.76 13.71
CA MET A 39 -17.61 8.98 12.57
C MET A 39 -16.08 8.91 12.57
N ALA A 40 -15.38 9.99 12.94
CA ALA A 40 -13.93 10.01 13.06
C ALA A 40 -13.44 9.09 14.20
N GLU A 41 -14.15 9.04 15.33
CA GLU A 41 -13.85 8.11 16.43
C GLU A 41 -14.01 6.65 15.98
N ILE A 42 -15.11 6.33 15.29
CA ILE A 42 -15.35 4.99 14.73
C ILE A 42 -14.25 4.61 13.73
N ALA A 43 -13.91 5.52 12.81
CA ALA A 43 -12.87 5.29 11.82
C ALA A 43 -11.50 5.04 12.48
N THR A 44 -11.15 5.83 13.50
CA THR A 44 -9.90 5.65 14.26
C THR A 44 -9.86 4.29 14.97
N SER A 45 -10.97 3.87 15.58
CA SER A 45 -11.09 2.54 16.19
C SER A 45 -10.93 1.42 15.16
N MET A 46 -11.56 1.55 13.99
CA MET A 46 -11.42 0.59 12.90
C MET A 46 -9.99 0.47 12.39
N LEU A 47 -9.26 1.59 12.27
CA LEU A 47 -7.86 1.59 11.85
C LEU A 47 -6.98 0.78 12.80
N ASN A 48 -7.19 0.91 14.11
CA ASN A 48 -6.44 0.12 15.10
C ASN A 48 -6.66 -1.39 14.89
N THR A 49 -7.90 -1.82 14.68
CA THR A 49 -8.20 -3.23 14.38
C THR A 49 -7.58 -3.67 13.05
N TRP A 50 -7.67 -2.84 12.02
CA TRP A 50 -7.14 -3.18 10.69
C TRP A 50 -5.61 -3.28 10.68
N ILE A 51 -4.90 -2.44 11.43
CA ILE A 51 -3.43 -2.50 11.53
C ILE A 51 -2.99 -3.83 12.15
N GLU A 52 -3.66 -4.29 13.21
CA GLU A 52 -3.38 -5.59 13.84
C GLU A 52 -3.62 -6.75 12.87
N ASP A 53 -4.75 -6.73 12.16
CA ASP A 53 -5.09 -7.74 11.17
C ASP A 53 -4.07 -7.77 10.02
N LEU A 54 -3.72 -6.62 9.45
CA LEU A 54 -2.75 -6.52 8.35
C LEU A 54 -1.35 -7.00 8.78
N ALA A 55 -0.93 -6.66 10.00
CA ALA A 55 0.32 -7.15 10.57
C ALA A 55 0.30 -8.68 10.75
N ALA A 56 -0.83 -9.24 11.22
CA ALA A 56 -1.00 -10.67 11.36
C ALA A 56 -1.00 -11.40 10.00
N PHE A 57 -1.64 -10.84 8.97
CA PHE A 57 -1.69 -11.42 7.63
C PHE A 57 -0.31 -11.47 6.97
N SER A 58 0.43 -10.35 7.02
CA SER A 58 1.79 -10.31 6.47
C SER A 58 2.73 -11.28 7.19
N LYS A 59 2.64 -11.35 8.52
CA LYS A 59 3.39 -12.31 9.34
C LYS A 59 3.03 -13.77 9.02
N HIS A 60 1.74 -14.07 8.82
CA HIS A 60 1.29 -15.41 8.43
C HIS A 60 1.90 -15.85 7.09
N ALA A 61 2.03 -14.92 6.15
CA ALA A 61 2.72 -15.12 4.88
C ALA A 61 4.26 -15.09 4.97
N LYS A 62 4.84 -15.08 6.18
CA LYS A 62 6.29 -14.98 6.45
C LYS A 62 6.93 -13.72 5.85
N ARG A 63 6.16 -12.65 5.67
CA ARG A 63 6.61 -11.34 5.19
C ARG A 63 6.70 -10.36 6.37
N VAL A 64 7.55 -9.36 6.22
CA VAL A 64 7.66 -8.20 7.13
C VAL A 64 7.04 -6.93 6.54
N ARG A 65 6.75 -6.93 5.24
CA ARG A 65 6.09 -5.84 4.52
C ARG A 65 4.66 -6.23 4.17
N ILE A 66 3.71 -5.36 4.52
CA ILE A 66 2.30 -5.47 4.12
C ILE A 66 2.19 -5.27 2.60
N GLY A 67 1.47 -6.16 1.93
CA GLY A 67 1.24 -6.14 0.49
C GLY A 67 -0.24 -6.12 0.12
N GLN A 68 -0.53 -6.09 -1.17
CA GLN A 68 -1.90 -6.04 -1.70
C GLN A 68 -2.74 -7.26 -1.27
N ASP A 69 -2.12 -8.44 -1.14
CA ASP A 69 -2.77 -9.67 -0.68
C ASP A 69 -3.36 -9.52 0.74
N ASP A 70 -2.67 -8.79 1.61
CA ASP A 70 -3.12 -8.55 2.98
C ASP A 70 -4.35 -7.63 3.00
N VAL A 71 -4.37 -6.60 2.13
CA VAL A 71 -5.50 -5.68 1.97
C VAL A 71 -6.71 -6.41 1.37
N ARG A 72 -6.49 -7.27 0.37
CA ARG A 72 -7.54 -8.13 -0.19
C ARG A 72 -8.10 -9.09 0.87
N LEU A 73 -7.24 -9.65 1.71
CA LEU A 73 -7.66 -10.53 2.79
C LEU A 73 -8.46 -9.79 3.87
N LEU A 74 -8.13 -8.53 4.16
CA LEU A 74 -8.90 -7.66 5.05
C LEU A 74 -10.33 -7.45 4.55
N ALA A 75 -10.51 -7.22 3.23
CA ALA A 75 -11.80 -6.97 2.60
C ALA A 75 -12.65 -8.23 2.34
N ARG A 76 -12.13 -9.43 2.60
CA ARG A 76 -12.72 -10.72 2.17
C ARG A 76 -14.19 -10.97 2.56
N ARG A 77 -14.67 -10.31 3.62
CA ARG A 77 -16.03 -10.50 4.15
C ARG A 77 -17.09 -9.71 3.37
N ASN A 78 -16.69 -8.71 2.59
CA ASN A 78 -17.58 -7.90 1.78
C ASN A 78 -17.20 -8.05 0.31
N GLN A 79 -17.97 -8.85 -0.44
CA GLN A 79 -17.66 -9.18 -1.83
C GLN A 79 -17.67 -7.97 -2.77
N SER A 80 -18.60 -7.03 -2.57
CA SER A 80 -18.66 -5.80 -3.36
C SER A 80 -17.42 -4.94 -3.13
N LEU A 81 -17.00 -4.79 -1.87
CA LEU A 81 -15.78 -4.08 -1.51
C LEU A 81 -14.52 -4.79 -2.04
N LEU A 82 -14.45 -6.11 -1.95
CA LEU A 82 -13.32 -6.89 -2.47
C LEU A 82 -13.17 -6.72 -3.98
N GLN A 83 -14.29 -6.73 -4.73
CA GLN A 83 -14.29 -6.49 -6.17
C GLN A 83 -13.77 -5.09 -6.50
N HIS A 84 -14.23 -4.07 -5.78
CA HIS A 84 -13.75 -2.70 -5.96
C HIS A 84 -12.25 -2.57 -5.66
N ILE A 85 -11.76 -3.14 -4.56
CA ILE A 85 -10.33 -3.11 -4.25
C ILE A 85 -9.49 -3.83 -5.33
N ASN A 86 -9.99 -4.94 -5.87
CA ASN A 86 -9.30 -5.66 -6.94
C ASN A 86 -9.20 -4.81 -8.23
N SER A 87 -10.21 -4.01 -8.59
CA SER A 87 -10.13 -3.15 -9.78
C SER A 87 -9.04 -2.09 -9.61
N GLU A 88 -9.05 -1.37 -8.49
CA GLU A 88 -8.05 -0.32 -8.20
C GLU A 88 -6.61 -0.87 -8.16
N CYS A 89 -6.43 -2.08 -7.61
CA CYS A 89 -5.12 -2.75 -7.55
C CYS A 89 -4.59 -3.13 -8.93
N CYS A 90 -5.47 -3.57 -9.83
CA CYS A 90 -5.10 -3.92 -11.20
C CYS A 90 -4.76 -2.66 -12.03
N GLU A 91 -5.49 -1.57 -11.86
CA GLU A 91 -5.21 -0.30 -12.54
C GLU A 91 -3.81 0.22 -12.20
N SER A 92 -3.45 0.15 -10.91
CA SER A 92 -2.13 0.55 -10.40
C SER A 92 -0.96 -0.27 -10.97
N ALA A 93 -1.20 -1.51 -11.43
CA ALA A 93 -0.16 -2.36 -12.01
C ALA A 93 0.15 -2.01 -13.47
N ASN A 94 -0.86 -1.57 -14.23
CA ASN A 94 -0.73 -1.24 -15.65
C ASN A 94 0.07 0.05 -15.91
N GLU A 95 0.13 0.97 -14.94
CA GLU A 95 0.95 2.19 -15.05
C GLU A 95 2.46 1.90 -14.99
N GLY A 96 2.86 0.76 -14.41
CA GLY A 96 4.26 0.33 -14.31
C GLY A 96 4.81 -0.35 -15.56
N GLU A 97 3.96 -0.84 -16.46
CA GLU A 97 4.37 -1.67 -17.60
C GLU A 97 4.61 -0.89 -18.91
N SER A 98 4.42 0.44 -18.92
CA SER A 98 4.63 1.28 -20.11
C SER A 98 6.06 1.85 -20.29
N LYS A 99 7.08 1.34 -19.57
CA LYS A 99 8.49 1.81 -19.67
C LYS A 99 9.56 0.70 -19.72
N THR A 100 9.30 -0.41 -20.41
CA THR A 100 10.36 -1.32 -20.85
C THR A 100 10.29 -1.54 -22.36
N GLU A 101 10.57 -0.47 -23.10
CA GLU A 101 10.97 -0.57 -24.50
C GLU A 101 12.33 -1.28 -24.60
N LYS A 102 12.27 -2.53 -25.06
CA LYS A 102 13.26 -3.34 -25.78
C LYS A 102 14.66 -2.71 -25.94
N LEU A 103 15.64 -3.21 -25.20
CA LEU A 103 17.04 -3.19 -25.65
C LEU A 103 17.38 -4.51 -26.31
N ASP A 104 17.75 -4.37 -27.58
CA ASP A 104 18.03 -5.37 -28.60
C ASP A 104 19.26 -6.23 -28.23
N LYS A 105 19.16 -7.54 -28.46
CA LYS A 105 20.20 -8.55 -28.19
C LYS A 105 21.26 -8.57 -29.30
N THR A 106 22.16 -7.57 -29.40
CA THR A 106 23.21 -7.68 -30.44
C THR A 106 24.62 -7.14 -30.18
N GLU A 107 24.98 -6.43 -29.10
CA GLU A 107 26.36 -5.83 -29.03
C GLU A 107 27.08 -5.86 -27.66
N LEU A 108 27.41 -7.04 -27.11
CA LEU A 108 28.44 -7.16 -26.06
C LEU A 108 29.43 -8.34 -26.25
N ASN A 109 29.43 -8.96 -27.42
CA ASN A 109 30.38 -10.02 -27.79
C ASN A 109 31.52 -9.45 -28.65
N LEU A 110 32.34 -8.51 -28.13
CA LEU A 110 33.63 -8.21 -28.78
C LEU A 110 34.70 -7.47 -27.93
N ALA A 111 34.55 -7.34 -26.62
CA ALA A 111 35.58 -6.66 -25.81
C ALA A 111 35.82 -7.34 -24.47
N SER A 112 36.39 -8.55 -24.49
CA SER A 112 37.24 -9.05 -23.39
C SER A 112 38.11 -10.23 -23.84
N SER A 113 38.88 -10.02 -24.90
CA SER A 113 40.00 -10.88 -25.25
C SER A 113 41.23 -9.99 -25.36
N ASP A 114 41.83 -9.71 -24.20
CA ASP A 114 43.28 -9.60 -24.00
C ASP A 114 43.52 -9.15 -22.55
N MET A 115 44.32 -9.95 -21.81
CA MET A 115 45.13 -9.64 -20.62
C MET A 115 45.21 -10.87 -19.70
N GLY A 116 46.13 -11.77 -20.06
CA GLY A 116 47.08 -12.42 -19.16
C GLY A 116 46.60 -13.05 -17.85
N LEU A 117 46.63 -14.38 -17.85
CA LEU A 117 46.90 -15.27 -16.72
C LEU A 117 47.59 -14.63 -15.49
N SER A 118 46.99 -14.81 -14.32
CA SER A 118 47.70 -15.40 -13.18
C SER A 118 46.69 -16.10 -12.26
N SER A 119 46.78 -17.42 -12.26
CA SER A 119 46.17 -18.32 -11.29
C SER A 119 47.08 -18.31 -10.06
N ASP A 120 46.56 -17.92 -8.89
CA ASP A 120 47.00 -18.36 -7.56
C ASP A 120 46.17 -17.62 -6.49
N MET A 121 45.02 -18.19 -6.13
CA MET A 121 44.31 -17.83 -4.91
C MET A 121 44.68 -18.87 -3.86
N GLU A 122 45.74 -18.57 -3.11
CA GLU A 122 46.16 -19.36 -1.96
C GLU A 122 45.03 -19.42 -0.92
N LEU A 123 44.73 -20.66 -0.55
CA LEU A 123 43.94 -21.07 0.60
C LEU A 123 44.76 -20.74 1.86
N TYR A 124 44.21 -19.99 2.81
CA TYR A 124 44.78 -19.92 4.17
C TYR A 124 43.66 -20.07 5.23
N PRO A 125 43.98 -20.67 6.38
CA PRO A 125 43.11 -21.49 7.23
C PRO A 125 42.30 -20.72 8.28
#